data_AF-A0A1B9MBF4-F1
#
_entry.id   AF-A0A1B9MBF4-F1
#
_cell.length_a   1.000
_cell.length_b   1.000
_cell.length_c   1.000
_cell.angle_alpha   90.00
_cell.angle_beta   90.00
_cell.angle_gamma   90.00
#
_symmetry.space_group_name_H-M   'P 1'
#
loop_
_entity.id
_entity.type
_entity.pdbx_description
1 polymer ?
#
loop_
_entity_poly.entity_id
_entity_poly.type
_entity_poly.pdbx_seq_one_letter_code
_entity_poly.pdbx_strand_id
1 'polypeptide(L)'
;MDRFVRVENNGVEGIAEKEMTHVVTYFPKNPNDLSKILGIEPKVTTTQHETTRMVWEPNSNTRIRYESLPSDSGIFNPHHHGEHYHIDIKPNNLTWNQAKRQNAIQKGKPEDYRPNHGTSFLPGEKHPGK
;
A
#
# COMPACT_ATOMS: atom_id res chain seq x y z
N MET A 1 -15.29 26.25 -61.32
CA MET A 1 -14.63 25.04 -60.82
C MET A 1 -14.38 25.20 -59.33
N ASP A 2 -14.84 24.20 -58.59
CA ASP A 2 -14.54 23.76 -57.22
C ASP A 2 -14.61 24.67 -55.99
N ARG A 3 -15.45 24.18 -55.07
CA ARG A 3 -15.68 24.54 -53.67
C ARG A 3 -14.43 24.32 -52.84
N PHE A 4 -14.18 25.22 -51.88
CA PHE A 4 -13.65 24.81 -50.58
C PHE A 4 -14.52 25.36 -49.46
N VAL A 5 -14.89 24.43 -48.58
CA VAL A 5 -15.85 24.54 -47.49
C VAL A 5 -15.23 25.26 -46.31
N ARG A 6 -15.97 26.21 -45.73
CA ARG A 6 -15.71 26.80 -44.42
C ARG A 6 -16.00 25.74 -43.35
N VAL A 7 -15.03 25.38 -42.52
CA VAL A 7 -15.26 24.65 -41.27
C VAL A 7 -14.85 25.57 -40.13
N GLU A 8 -15.86 26.14 -39.48
CA GLU A 8 -15.76 26.63 -38.10
C GLU A 8 -15.94 25.41 -37.19
N ASN A 9 -15.03 25.19 -36.25
CA ASN A 9 -15.27 24.27 -35.14
C ASN A 9 -14.99 24.98 -33.82
N ASN A 10 -16.09 25.26 -33.14
CA ASN A 10 -16.21 25.71 -31.76
C ASN A 10 -15.64 24.67 -30.79
N GLY A 11 -14.97 25.18 -29.75
CA GLY A 11 -15.06 24.74 -28.35
C GLY A 11 -14.87 23.27 -28.00
N VAL A 12 -13.83 22.99 -27.21
CA VAL A 12 -14.01 22.22 -25.96
C VAL A 12 -12.99 22.66 -24.92
N GLU A 13 -13.47 23.39 -23.91
CA GLU A 13 -12.90 23.38 -22.56
C GLU A 13 -13.04 21.96 -21.99
N GLY A 14 -12.06 21.56 -21.17
CA GLY A 14 -12.23 20.50 -20.17
C GLY A 14 -12.18 19.06 -20.69
N ILE A 15 -11.04 18.39 -20.48
CA ILE A 15 -11.03 16.95 -20.25
C ILE A 15 -10.03 16.58 -19.15
N ALA A 16 -10.61 16.40 -17.97
CA ALA A 16 -10.31 15.38 -16.99
C ALA A 16 -8.93 15.38 -16.33
N GLU A 17 -8.86 16.04 -15.18
CA GLU A 17 -8.38 15.40 -13.94
C GLU A 17 -9.05 14.03 -13.84
N LYS A 18 -8.46 13.03 -14.47
CA LYS A 18 -8.88 11.64 -14.33
C LYS A 18 -8.34 11.20 -12.97
N GLU A 19 -9.17 11.35 -11.95
CA GLU A 19 -9.16 10.57 -10.71
C GLU A 19 -8.70 9.14 -11.03
N MET A 20 -7.39 8.92 -10.91
CA MET A 20 -6.79 7.64 -11.19
C MET A 20 -6.95 6.85 -9.90
N THR A 21 -8.14 6.28 -9.73
CA THR A 21 -8.36 5.19 -8.78
C THR A 21 -7.48 4.04 -9.24
N HIS A 22 -6.19 4.08 -8.87
CA HIS A 22 -5.31 2.95 -9.07
C HIS A 22 -5.82 1.85 -8.15
N VAL A 23 -6.62 0.96 -8.72
CA VAL A 23 -7.01 -0.27 -8.04
C VAL A 23 -5.74 -1.08 -7.88
N VAL A 24 -5.15 -1.00 -6.70
CA VAL A 24 -3.97 -1.78 -6.32
C VAL A 24 -4.46 -3.19 -6.12
N THR A 25 -4.33 -4.02 -7.15
CA THR A 25 -4.72 -5.42 -7.06
C THR A 25 -3.64 -6.27 -6.40
N TYR A 26 -2.37 -5.83 -6.40
CA TYR A 26 -1.23 -6.56 -5.86
C TYR A 26 -0.21 -5.63 -5.19
N PHE A 27 0.50 -6.13 -4.18
CA PHE A 27 1.65 -5.44 -3.62
C PHE A 27 2.80 -5.42 -4.62
N PRO A 28 3.50 -4.27 -4.78
CA PRO A 28 4.58 -4.18 -5.74
C PRO A 28 5.82 -4.96 -5.28
N LYS A 29 6.59 -5.46 -6.25
CA LYS A 29 7.89 -6.09 -5.99
C LYS A 29 8.91 -5.09 -5.49
N ASN A 30 8.94 -3.88 -6.09
CA ASN A 30 9.74 -2.78 -5.60
C ASN A 30 8.88 -1.90 -4.68
N PRO A 31 9.24 -1.73 -3.40
CA PRO A 31 8.45 -0.93 -2.46
C PRO A 31 8.30 0.54 -2.88
N ASN A 32 9.22 1.09 -3.66
CA ASN A 32 9.10 2.47 -4.17
C ASN A 32 7.95 2.64 -5.18
N ASP A 33 7.51 1.57 -5.84
CA ASP A 33 6.34 1.64 -6.71
C ASP A 33 5.05 1.82 -5.90
N LEU A 34 5.04 1.44 -4.61
CA LEU A 34 3.90 1.70 -3.73
C LEU A 34 3.70 3.21 -3.51
N SER A 35 4.77 4.00 -3.42
CA SER A 35 4.68 5.47 -3.33
C SER A 35 3.99 6.07 -4.55
N LYS A 36 4.36 5.60 -5.75
CA LYS A 36 3.74 6.06 -7.01
C LYS A 36 2.26 5.72 -7.07
N ILE A 37 1.91 4.52 -6.61
CA ILE A 37 0.54 4.01 -6.58
C ILE A 37 -0.31 4.81 -5.58
N LEU A 38 0.21 5.08 -4.39
CA LEU A 38 -0.50 5.79 -3.34
C LEU A 38 -0.47 7.33 -3.51
N GLY A 39 0.41 7.85 -4.37
CA GLY A 39 0.62 9.29 -4.54
C GLY A 39 1.22 9.96 -3.30
N ILE A 40 1.86 9.20 -2.41
CA ILE A 40 2.47 9.70 -1.17
C ILE A 40 3.84 9.07 -0.94
N GLU A 41 4.75 9.85 -0.36
CA GLU A 41 6.07 9.36 0.04
C GLU A 41 6.02 8.62 1.39
N PRO A 42 6.87 7.60 1.60
CA PRO A 42 6.96 6.91 2.86
C PRO A 42 7.82 7.69 3.85
N LYS A 43 7.58 7.46 5.13
CA LYS A 43 8.60 7.64 6.14
C LYS A 43 9.59 6.48 6.08
N VAL A 44 10.85 6.77 5.76
CA VAL A 44 11.93 5.77 5.71
C VAL A 44 12.66 5.74 7.06
N THR A 45 12.78 4.55 7.64
CA THR A 45 13.53 4.29 8.88
C THR A 45 14.26 2.95 8.76
N THR A 46 14.86 2.47 9.84
CA THR A 46 15.41 1.11 9.93
C THR A 46 14.59 0.22 10.86
N THR A 47 14.69 -1.10 10.67
CA THR A 47 14.23 -2.10 11.65
C THR A 47 15.27 -2.24 12.77
N GLN A 48 14.97 -3.05 13.79
CA GLN A 48 15.94 -3.40 14.83
C GLN A 48 17.16 -4.18 14.30
N HIS A 49 17.06 -4.75 13.09
CA HIS A 49 18.13 -5.48 12.41
C HIS A 49 18.85 -4.61 11.36
N GLU A 50 18.71 -3.29 11.46
CA GLU A 50 19.37 -2.29 10.58
C GLU A 50 18.97 -2.38 9.09
N THR A 51 17.93 -3.16 8.76
CA THR A 51 17.35 -3.22 7.43
C THR A 51 16.36 -2.08 7.20
N THR A 52 16.09 -1.74 5.94
CA THR A 52 15.14 -0.68 5.57
C THR A 52 13.72 -0.99 6.02
N ARG A 53 13.05 0.02 6.57
CA ARG A 53 11.61 0.06 6.85
C ARG A 53 11.00 1.28 6.17
N MET A 54 9.90 1.09 5.46
CA MET A 54 9.15 2.17 4.81
C MET A 54 7.71 2.15 5.32
N VAL A 55 7.19 3.30 5.73
CA VAL A 55 5.83 3.43 6.28
C VAL A 55 5.05 4.47 5.50
N TRP A 56 3.93 4.06 4.92
CA TRP A 56 2.95 4.93 4.26
C TRP A 56 1.70 5.06 5.13
N GLU A 57 1.17 6.27 5.23
CA GLU A 57 -0.10 6.58 5.88
C GLU A 57 -1.06 7.20 4.85
N PRO A 58 -1.70 6.39 3.98
CA PRO A 58 -2.56 6.91 2.91
C PRO A 58 -3.80 7.66 3.44
N ASN A 59 -4.16 7.42 4.70
CA ASN A 59 -5.13 8.20 5.45
C ASN A 59 -4.80 8.09 6.96
N SER A 60 -5.56 8.80 7.79
CA SER A 60 -5.32 8.86 9.24
C SER A 60 -5.57 7.52 9.98
N ASN A 61 -6.14 6.52 9.32
CA ASN A 61 -6.58 5.24 9.89
C ASN A 61 -5.85 4.02 9.36
N THR A 62 -5.10 4.15 8.28
CA THR A 62 -4.39 3.06 7.62
C THR A 62 -2.89 3.30 7.65
N ARG A 63 -2.13 2.27 8.01
CA ARG A 63 -0.68 2.22 7.88
C ARG A 63 -0.31 1.03 7.01
N ILE A 64 0.45 1.28 5.96
CA ILE A 64 1.11 0.23 5.17
C ILE A 64 2.59 0.30 5.49
N ARG A 65 3.21 -0.84 5.78
CA ARG A 65 4.61 -0.90 6.20
C ARG A 65 5.35 -1.97 5.43
N TYR A 66 6.43 -1.61 4.77
CA TYR A 66 7.37 -2.53 4.15
C TYR A 66 8.58 -2.72 5.05
N GLU A 67 9.01 -3.97 5.23
CA GLU A 67 10.21 -4.34 5.98
C GLU A 67 10.90 -5.54 5.33
N SER A 68 12.20 -5.69 5.58
CA SER A 68 12.94 -6.91 5.31
C SER A 68 13.58 -7.40 6.60
N LEU A 69 13.24 -8.60 7.08
CA LEU A 69 13.81 -9.14 8.32
C LEU A 69 14.73 -10.32 7.98
N PRO A 70 15.95 -10.42 8.57
CA PRO A 70 16.79 -11.59 8.37
C PRO A 70 16.06 -12.85 8.86
N SER A 71 16.42 -14.01 8.30
CA SER A 71 16.02 -15.28 8.91
C SER A 71 16.63 -15.36 10.31
N ASP A 72 15.84 -15.77 11.30
CA ASP A 72 16.38 -16.20 12.59
C ASP A 72 16.74 -17.70 12.54
N SER A 73 17.16 -18.26 13.68
CA SER A 73 17.50 -19.68 13.84
C SER A 73 16.29 -20.62 13.75
N GLY A 74 15.07 -20.10 13.55
CA GLY A 74 13.84 -20.86 13.40
C GLY A 74 13.55 -21.29 11.97
N ILE A 75 12.33 -21.81 11.76
CA ILE A 75 11.83 -22.13 10.43
C ILE A 75 11.55 -20.81 9.71
N PHE A 76 12.18 -20.64 8.53
CA PHE A 76 11.93 -19.50 7.68
C PHE A 76 10.45 -19.45 7.27
N ASN A 77 9.77 -18.38 7.69
CA ASN A 77 8.42 -18.04 7.25
C ASN A 77 8.49 -16.73 6.43
N PRO A 78 8.16 -16.75 5.13
CA PRO A 78 8.25 -15.56 4.28
C PRO A 78 7.27 -14.44 4.69
N HIS A 79 6.21 -14.77 5.44
CA HIS A 79 5.29 -13.77 6.02
C HIS A 79 5.77 -13.22 7.38
N HIS A 80 7.05 -13.41 7.69
CA HIS A 80 7.71 -12.92 8.91
C HIS A 80 9.17 -12.55 8.66
N HIS A 81 9.84 -13.25 7.75
CA HIS A 81 11.23 -13.05 7.34
C HIS A 81 11.32 -12.72 5.85
N GLY A 82 12.44 -12.15 5.43
CA GLY A 82 12.57 -11.58 4.09
C GLY A 82 11.71 -10.33 3.91
N GLU A 83 11.55 -9.92 2.66
CA GLU A 83 10.79 -8.74 2.26
C GLU A 83 9.29 -8.99 2.35
N HIS A 84 8.56 -8.16 3.08
CA HIS A 84 7.11 -8.29 3.23
C HIS A 84 6.43 -6.97 3.63
N TYR A 85 5.11 -6.92 3.42
CA TYR A 85 4.26 -5.77 3.73
C TYR A 85 3.29 -6.07 4.88
N HIS A 86 3.04 -5.10 5.74
CA HIS A 86 1.98 -5.13 6.75
C HIS A 86 0.93 -4.08 6.43
N ILE A 87 -0.35 -4.40 6.66
CA ILE A 87 -1.43 -3.42 6.74
C ILE A 87 -1.94 -3.41 8.17
N ASP A 88 -1.88 -2.25 8.82
CA ASP A 88 -2.51 -2.00 10.11
C ASP A 88 -3.64 -0.97 9.92
N ILE A 89 -4.81 -1.22 10.50
CA ILE A 89 -5.99 -0.34 10.45
C ILE A 89 -6.42 -0.05 11.89
N LYS A 90 -6.63 1.23 12.23
CA LYS A 90 -7.17 1.63 13.54
C LYS A 90 -8.58 2.22 13.42
N PRO A 91 -9.41 2.15 14.48
CA PRO A 91 -10.69 2.85 14.55
C PRO A 91 -10.57 4.36 14.33
N ASN A 92 -11.59 4.95 13.68
CA ASN A 92 -11.64 6.39 13.34
C ASN A 92 -11.55 7.32 14.54
N ASN A 93 -12.08 6.90 15.69
CA ASN A 93 -12.12 7.69 16.92
C ASN A 93 -10.86 7.54 17.82
N LEU A 94 -9.86 6.76 17.41
CA LEU A 94 -8.66 6.52 18.21
C LEU A 94 -7.41 7.08 17.53
N THR A 95 -6.47 7.58 18.33
CA THR A 95 -5.08 7.72 17.91
C THR A 95 -4.40 6.36 17.81
N TRP A 96 -3.27 6.27 17.09
CA TRP A 96 -2.48 5.02 17.02
C TRP A 96 -2.03 4.52 18.40
N ASN A 97 -1.69 5.42 19.32
CA ASN A 97 -1.30 5.05 20.67
C ASN A 97 -2.48 4.50 21.48
N GLN A 98 -3.68 5.10 21.37
CA GLN A 98 -4.88 4.58 22.02
C GLN A 98 -5.28 3.22 21.44
N ALA A 99 -5.31 3.08 20.11
CA ALA A 99 -5.63 1.83 19.44
C ALA A 99 -4.66 0.71 19.83
N LYS A 100 -3.36 1.00 19.93
CA LYS A 100 -2.34 0.05 20.43
C LYS A 100 -2.63 -0.38 21.87
N ARG A 101 -2.87 0.56 22.79
CA ARG A 101 -3.14 0.27 24.21
C ARG A 101 -4.43 -0.54 24.41
N GLN A 102 -5.42 -0.34 23.56
CA GLN A 102 -6.70 -1.04 23.60
C GLN A 102 -6.71 -2.33 22.77
N ASN A 103 -5.59 -2.71 22.15
CA ASN A 103 -5.51 -3.83 21.21
C ASN A 103 -6.59 -3.77 20.08
N ALA A 104 -6.91 -2.56 19.62
CA ALA A 104 -7.97 -2.29 18.65
C ALA A 104 -7.45 -2.19 17.20
N ILE A 105 -6.14 -2.38 16.98
CA ILE A 105 -5.54 -2.36 15.64
C ILE A 105 -5.90 -3.67 14.93
N GLN A 106 -6.57 -3.55 13.79
CA GLN A 106 -6.85 -4.66 12.90
C GLN A 106 -5.69 -4.83 11.93
N LYS A 107 -5.22 -6.07 11.79
CA LYS A 107 -4.20 -6.43 10.82
C LYS A 107 -4.88 -6.91 9.54
N GLY A 108 -4.50 -6.33 8.40
CA GLY A 108 -4.80 -6.94 7.10
C GLY A 108 -4.19 -8.34 7.05
N LYS A 109 -4.85 -9.26 6.36
CA LYS A 109 -4.42 -10.65 6.21
C LYS A 109 -4.52 -11.06 4.74
N PRO A 110 -3.60 -11.91 4.25
CA PRO A 110 -3.73 -12.52 2.93
C PRO A 110 -4.99 -13.40 2.84
N GLU A 111 -5.48 -13.61 1.62
CA GLU A 111 -6.74 -14.33 1.34
C GLU A 111 -6.73 -15.77 1.90
N ASP A 112 -5.57 -16.41 1.90
CA ASP A 112 -5.34 -17.78 2.35
C ASP A 112 -4.70 -17.87 3.76
N TYR A 113 -4.78 -16.79 4.55
CA TYR A 113 -4.22 -16.74 5.90
C TYR A 113 -4.66 -17.92 6.78
N ARG A 114 -3.68 -18.55 7.43
CA ARG A 114 -3.89 -19.57 8.46
C ARG A 114 -3.38 -19.07 9.82
N PRO A 115 -4.02 -19.48 10.93
CA PRO A 115 -3.49 -19.18 12.26
C PRO A 115 -2.00 -19.52 12.37
N ASN A 116 -1.20 -18.59 12.91
CA ASN A 116 0.25 -18.68 13.11
C ASN A 116 1.14 -18.58 11.86
N HIS A 117 0.58 -18.32 10.67
CA HIS A 117 1.38 -18.15 9.44
C HIS A 117 1.96 -16.75 9.25
N GLY A 118 1.69 -15.78 10.14
CA GLY A 118 2.02 -14.38 9.92
C GLY A 118 0.92 -13.66 9.13
N THR A 119 0.76 -12.35 9.38
CA THR A 119 -0.30 -11.53 8.77
C THR A 119 0.22 -10.62 7.66
N SER A 120 1.50 -10.71 7.31
CA SER A 120 2.05 -9.87 6.26
C SER A 120 1.68 -10.40 4.88
N PHE A 121 1.97 -9.59 3.88
CA PHE A 121 1.79 -9.91 2.47
C PHE A 121 3.15 -9.95 1.80
N LEU A 122 3.36 -10.92 0.92
CA LEU A 122 4.57 -10.99 0.12
C LEU A 122 4.51 -10.00 -1.04
N PRO A 123 5.66 -9.51 -1.53
CA PRO A 123 5.69 -8.76 -2.78
C PRO A 123 5.08 -9.60 -3.93
N GLY A 124 4.11 -9.03 -4.64
CA GLY A 124 3.33 -9.72 -5.68
C GLY A 124 2.07 -10.43 -5.19
N GLU A 125 1.78 -10.45 -3.88
CA GLU A 125 0.49 -10.95 -3.38
C GLU A 125 -0.64 -9.96 -3.58
N LYS A 126 -1.86 -10.50 -3.63
CA LYS A 126 -3.07 -9.70 -3.84
C LYS A 126 -3.30 -8.77 -2.64
N HIS A 127 -3.50 -7.49 -2.93
CA HIS A 127 -3.86 -6.53 -1.90
C HIS A 127 -5.33 -6.77 -1.48
N PRO A 128 -5.68 -6.71 -0.18
CA PRO A 128 -7.03 -7.01 0.28
C PRO A 128 -8.07 -5.91 -0.03
N GLY A 129 -7.61 -4.76 -0.57
CA GLY A 129 -8.46 -3.68 -1.06
C GLY A 129 -9.16 -4.03 -2.38
N LYS A 130 -10.26 -3.33 -2.66
CA LYS A 130 -11.05 -3.50 -3.89
C LYS A 130 -10.59 -2.60 -5.01
#